data_AF-A0A519TKU3-F1
#
_entry.id   AF-A0A519TKU3-F1
#
_cell.length_a   1.000
_cell.length_b   1.000
_cell.length_c   1.000
_cell.angle_alpha   90.00
_cell.angle_beta   90.00
_cell.angle_gamma   90.00
#
_symmetry.space_group_name_H-M   'P 1'
#
loop_
_entity.id
_entity.type
_entity.pdbx_description
1 polymer ?
#
loop_
_entity_poly.entity_id
_entity_poly.type
_entity_poly.pdbx_seq_one_letter_code
_entity_poly.pdbx_strand_id
1 'polypeptide(L)'
;MADKYIFCMKWGKLYGPEYVNRLYSMVKRNLSYEFKMVCFTDDEIGILPEVQCFPIPSMEIPGGLPERMWKKLSTLKEDLYGLKGTALFLDLDIVIVDSIDPFFDYPGEFLIIKDYKKQWRITGNSSVY
;
A
#
# COMPACT_ATOMS: atom_id res chain seq x y z
N MET A 1 16.37 -13.86 -4.32
CA MET A 1 15.06 -13.36 -4.78
C MET A 1 14.98 -11.90 -4.43
N ALA A 2 14.32 -11.06 -5.23
CA ALA A 2 14.09 -9.68 -4.86
C ALA A 2 13.22 -9.62 -3.58
N ASP A 3 13.42 -8.59 -2.76
CA ASP A 3 12.60 -8.38 -1.57
C ASP A 3 11.14 -8.17 -1.97
N LYS A 4 10.21 -8.69 -1.16
CA LYS A 4 8.77 -8.46 -1.29
C LYS A 4 8.31 -7.49 -0.20
N TYR A 5 7.63 -6.44 -0.63
CA TYR A 5 7.11 -5.41 0.26
C TYR A 5 5.59 -5.39 0.24
N ILE A 6 5.02 -5.14 1.40
CA ILE A 6 3.63 -4.73 1.54
C ILE A 6 3.61 -3.28 1.95
N PHE A 7 3.01 -2.43 1.12
CA PHE A 7 2.87 -1.01 1.39
C PHE A 7 1.45 -0.69 1.86
N CYS A 8 1.35 0.19 2.85
CA CYS A 8 0.10 0.86 3.18
C CYS A 8 0.40 2.31 3.59
N MET A 9 -0.66 3.12 3.73
CA MET A 9 -0.53 4.49 4.21
C MET A 9 -1.55 4.78 5.30
N LYS A 10 -1.10 5.45 6.37
CA LYS A 10 -1.94 6.01 7.42
C LYS A 10 -1.69 7.51 7.46
N TRP A 11 -2.72 8.35 7.49
CA TRP A 11 -2.52 9.76 7.78
C TRP A 11 -3.72 10.38 8.46
N GLY A 12 -3.47 11.44 9.22
CA GLY A 12 -4.48 12.06 10.03
C GLY A 12 -5.06 11.08 11.07
N LYS A 13 -6.33 11.25 11.39
CA LYS A 13 -6.98 10.57 12.52
C LYS A 13 -8.17 9.69 12.15
N LEU A 14 -8.51 9.60 10.85
CA LEU A 14 -9.68 8.82 10.41
C LEU A 14 -9.46 7.31 10.62
N TYR A 15 -8.25 6.83 10.30
CA TYR A 15 -7.84 5.45 10.51
C TYR A 15 -6.74 5.42 11.58
N GLY A 16 -7.01 4.75 12.70
CA GLY A 16 -6.06 4.57 13.78
C GLY A 16 -5.00 3.50 13.47
N PRO A 17 -3.97 3.36 14.33
CA PRO A 17 -2.91 2.36 14.16
C PRO A 17 -3.44 0.91 14.14
N GLU A 18 -4.61 0.64 14.73
CA GLU A 18 -5.25 -0.68 14.71
C GLU A 18 -5.57 -1.17 13.30
N TYR A 19 -5.80 -0.28 12.33
CA TYR A 19 -6.02 -0.68 10.94
C TYR A 19 -4.73 -1.20 10.29
N VAL A 20 -3.61 -0.53 10.54
CA VAL A 20 -2.28 -0.98 10.10
C VAL A 20 -1.95 -2.34 10.70
N ASN A 21 -2.19 -2.49 12.01
CA ASN A 21 -1.88 -3.72 12.74
C ASN A 21 -2.77 -4.90 12.30
N ARG A 22 -4.05 -4.64 12.03
CA ARG A 22 -4.97 -5.64 11.46
C ARG A 22 -4.55 -6.04 10.05
N LEU A 23 -4.17 -5.08 9.21
CA LEU A 23 -3.68 -5.35 7.86
C LEU A 23 -2.42 -6.22 7.91
N TYR A 24 -1.42 -5.88 8.73
CA TYR A 24 -0.24 -6.71 8.95
C TYR A 24 -0.61 -8.14 9.34
N SER A 25 -1.55 -8.30 10.28
CA SER A 25 -2.01 -9.61 10.73
C SER A 25 -2.74 -10.39 9.62
N MET A 26 -3.52 -9.71 8.76
CA MET A 26 -4.19 -10.34 7.62
C MET A 26 -3.20 -10.79 6.55
N VAL A 27 -2.21 -9.94 6.23
CA VAL A 27 -1.13 -10.26 5.29
C VAL A 27 -0.35 -11.47 5.79
N LYS A 28 0.11 -11.46 7.04
CA LYS A 28 0.88 -12.54 7.64
C LYS A 28 0.17 -13.90 7.60
N ARG A 29 -1.17 -13.91 7.62
CA ARG A 29 -1.98 -15.14 7.52
C ARG A 29 -2.20 -15.63 6.08
N ASN A 30 -2.10 -14.74 5.09
CA ASN A 30 -2.53 -15.01 3.71
C ASN A 30 -1.42 -14.84 2.67
N LEU A 31 -0.19 -14.51 3.08
CA LEU A 31 0.98 -14.45 2.21
C LEU A 31 1.97 -15.53 2.66
N SER A 32 2.29 -16.47 1.76
CA SER A 32 3.22 -17.56 2.07
C SER A 32 4.68 -17.13 1.96
N TYR A 33 4.95 -16.02 1.27
CA TYR A 33 6.28 -15.46 1.13
C TYR A 33 6.74 -14.68 2.36
N GLU A 34 8.04 -14.73 2.64
CA GLU A 34 8.71 -13.73 3.50
C GLU A 34 8.50 -12.33 2.91
N PHE A 35 8.10 -11.39 3.76
CA PHE A 35 7.79 -10.01 3.35
C PHE A 35 8.26 -9.00 4.39
N LYS A 36 8.45 -7.76 3.92
CA LYS A 36 8.66 -6.58 4.77
C LYS A 36 7.45 -5.68 4.62
N MET A 37 6.84 -5.25 5.73
CA MET A 37 5.73 -4.30 5.66
C MET A 37 6.21 -2.88 5.94
N VAL A 38 5.75 -1.94 5.11
CA VAL A 38 6.04 -0.52 5.23
C VAL A 38 4.73 0.26 5.33
N CYS A 39 4.64 1.13 6.34
CA CYS A 39 3.58 2.11 6.47
C CYS A 39 4.13 3.51 6.23
N PHE A 40 3.63 4.22 5.22
CA PHE A 40 3.91 5.65 5.08
C PHE A 40 2.92 6.43 5.94
N THR A 41 3.42 7.09 6.98
CA THR A 41 2.60 7.70 8.02
C THR A 41 3.09 9.05 8.51
N ASP A 42 2.16 9.87 8.99
CA ASP A 42 2.44 11.10 9.74
C ASP A 42 2.51 10.88 11.27
N ASP A 43 2.12 9.68 11.73
CA ASP A 43 2.09 9.30 13.13
C ASP A 43 2.23 7.77 13.25
N GLU A 44 3.32 7.34 13.88
CA GLU A 44 3.70 5.94 14.07
C GLU A 44 3.22 5.36 15.42
N ILE A 45 2.62 6.18 16.29
CA ILE A 45 2.26 5.75 17.64
C ILE A 45 1.23 4.61 17.59
N GLY A 46 1.56 3.49 18.25
CA GLY A 46 0.70 2.32 18.36
C GLY A 46 0.76 1.37 17.15
N ILE A 47 1.55 1.67 16.12
CA ILE A 47 1.82 0.73 15.03
C ILE A 47 2.78 -0.36 15.54
N LEU A 48 2.55 -1.60 15.11
CA LEU A 48 3.38 -2.75 15.45
C LEU A 48 4.86 -2.53 15.08
N PRO A 49 5.82 -2.94 15.92
CA PRO A 49 7.25 -2.75 15.65
C PRO A 49 7.75 -3.54 14.43
N GLU A 50 7.01 -4.57 13.98
CA GLU A 50 7.30 -5.31 12.75
C GLU A 50 6.99 -4.51 11.47
N VAL A 51 6.21 -3.42 11.58
CA VAL A 51 5.88 -2.55 10.45
C VAL A 51 6.86 -1.38 10.43
N GLN A 52 7.64 -1.29 9.36
CA GLN A 52 8.57 -0.18 9.18
C GLN A 52 7.80 1.08 8.82
N CYS A 53 7.91 2.11 9.65
CA CYS A 53 7.27 3.39 9.40
C CYS A 53 8.22 4.35 8.68
N PHE A 54 7.72 5.00 7.64
CA PHE A 54 8.39 6.12 6.99
C PHE A 54 7.47 7.32 6.94
N PRO A 55 7.99 8.55 6.87
CA PRO A 55 7.19 9.72 6.55
C PRO A 55 6.45 9.53 5.22
N ILE A 56 5.34 10.23 5.04
CA ILE A 56 4.66 10.27 3.75
C ILE A 56 5.56 11.02 2.75
N PRO A 57 5.94 10.41 1.61
CA PRO A 57 6.81 11.08 0.66
C PRO A 57 6.15 12.36 0.13
N SER A 58 6.93 13.43 0.03
CA SER A 58 6.44 14.70 -0.52
C SER A 58 5.98 14.52 -1.96
N MET A 59 4.89 15.17 -2.36
CA MET A 59 4.48 15.24 -3.76
C MET A 59 4.10 16.67 -4.06
N GLU A 60 4.62 17.20 -5.17
CA GLU A 60 4.17 18.48 -5.70
C GLU A 60 2.78 18.29 -6.32
N ILE A 61 1.75 18.46 -5.50
CA ILE A 61 0.37 18.50 -5.98
C ILE A 61 0.09 19.95 -6.37
N PRO A 62 -0.36 20.23 -7.61
CA PRO A 62 -0.77 21.57 -8.00
C PRO A 62 -1.75 22.16 -6.97
N GLY A 63 -1.41 23.33 -6.43
CA GLY A 63 -2.23 24.00 -5.41
C GLY A 63 -3.67 24.21 -5.89
N GLY A 64 -4.63 24.12 -4.98
CA GLY A 64 -6.05 24.33 -5.26
C GLY A 64 -6.83 23.10 -5.71
N LEU A 65 -6.18 21.93 -5.83
CA LEU A 65 -6.89 20.67 -6.03
C LEU A 65 -7.42 20.12 -4.70
N PRO A 66 -8.65 19.56 -4.66
CA PRO A 66 -9.10 18.82 -3.49
C PRO A 66 -8.19 17.60 -3.27
N GLU A 67 -7.85 17.32 -2.00
CA GLU A 67 -7.15 16.09 -1.62
C GLU A 67 -8.04 14.90 -2.00
N ARG A 68 -7.65 14.18 -3.06
CA ARG A 68 -8.34 13.00 -3.59
C ARG A 68 -7.45 11.77 -3.49
N MET A 69 -6.77 11.62 -2.35
CA MET A 69 -5.87 10.50 -2.12
C MET A 69 -4.61 10.55 -3.01
N TRP A 70 -4.24 11.73 -3.49
CA TRP A 70 -3.13 11.92 -4.42
C TRP A 70 -1.79 11.51 -3.81
N LYS A 71 -1.69 11.60 -2.48
CA LYS A 71 -0.54 11.12 -1.71
C LYS A 71 -0.17 9.67 -2.01
N LYS A 72 -1.13 8.80 -2.39
CA LYS A 72 -0.81 7.41 -2.78
C LYS A 72 0.17 7.32 -3.94
N LEU A 73 0.08 8.25 -4.90
CA LEU A 73 0.99 8.25 -6.06
C LEU A 73 2.44 8.49 -5.65
N SER A 74 2.71 8.97 -4.42
CA SER A 74 4.05 9.17 -3.93
C SER A 74 4.83 7.87 -3.73
N THR A 75 4.15 6.72 -3.71
CA THR A 75 4.77 5.38 -3.68
C THR A 75 5.40 4.98 -5.02
N LEU A 76 5.10 5.70 -6.11
CA LEU A 76 5.65 5.46 -7.44
C LEU A 76 6.92 6.28 -7.72
N LYS A 77 7.49 6.93 -6.70
CA LYS A 77 8.78 7.61 -6.83
C LYS A 77 9.89 6.60 -7.12
N GLU A 78 10.80 6.98 -8.02
CA GLU A 78 11.97 6.17 -8.37
C GLU A 78 12.86 5.88 -7.16
N ASP A 79 13.12 6.90 -6.33
CA ASP A 79 13.75 6.72 -5.02
C ASP A 79 12.71 6.88 -3.91
N LEU A 80 12.31 5.74 -3.34
CA LEU A 80 11.38 5.65 -2.23
C LEU A 80 12.12 5.10 -1.00
N TYR A 81 12.87 5.97 -0.32
CA TYR A 81 13.68 5.63 0.85
C TYR A 81 14.72 4.53 0.60
N GLY A 82 15.20 4.40 -0.64
CA GLY A 82 16.13 3.32 -1.03
C GLY A 82 15.56 1.90 -0.99
N LEU A 83 14.23 1.75 -0.88
CA LEU A 83 13.57 0.44 -0.92
C LEU A 83 13.73 -0.17 -2.32
N LYS A 84 14.12 -1.46 -2.38
CA LYS A 84 14.38 -2.17 -3.64
C LYS A 84 13.73 -3.54 -3.63
N GLY A 85 12.78 -3.76 -4.52
CA GLY A 85 12.05 -5.02 -4.63
C GLY A 85 10.71 -4.85 -5.31
N THR A 86 9.84 -5.82 -5.14
CA THR A 86 8.45 -5.76 -5.62
C THR A 86 7.56 -5.38 -4.45
N ALA A 87 6.73 -4.36 -4.62
CA ALA A 87 5.78 -3.92 -3.61
C ALA A 87 4.34 -4.19 -4.05
N LEU A 88 3.51 -4.62 -3.12
CA LEU A 88 2.06 -4.65 -3.23
C LEU A 88 1.49 -3.60 -2.28
N PHE A 89 0.80 -2.62 -2.82
CA PHE A 89 0.07 -1.61 -2.06
C PHE A 89 -1.31 -2.11 -1.67
N LEU A 90 -1.69 -1.91 -0.42
CA LEU A 90 -2.99 -2.25 0.14
C LEU A 90 -3.55 -1.09 0.95
N ASP A 91 -4.81 -0.74 0.69
CA ASP A 91 -5.55 0.19 1.54
C ASP A 91 -5.79 -0.37 2.95
N LEU A 92 -6.00 0.52 3.92
CA LEU A 92 -6.24 0.14 5.31
C LEU A 92 -7.62 -0.46 5.56
N ASP A 93 -8.59 -0.20 4.68
CA ASP A 93 -9.99 -0.58 4.81
C ASP A 93 -10.39 -1.78 3.93
N ILE A 94 -9.43 -2.62 3.57
CA ILE A 94 -9.67 -3.89 2.88
C ILE A 94 -9.83 -5.05 3.87
N VAL A 95 -10.37 -6.17 3.37
CA VAL A 95 -10.37 -7.46 4.07
C VAL A 95 -9.73 -8.49 3.15
N ILE A 96 -8.72 -9.20 3.66
CA ILE A 96 -8.05 -10.30 2.94
C ILE A 96 -8.66 -11.62 3.44
N VAL A 97 -9.29 -12.36 2.54
CA VAL A 97 -10.06 -13.58 2.85
C VAL A 97 -9.43 -14.86 2.30
N ASP A 98 -8.41 -14.75 1.46
CA ASP A 98 -7.72 -15.87 0.81
C ASP A 98 -6.27 -15.47 0.49
N SER A 99 -5.48 -16.42 -0.01
CA SER A 99 -4.08 -16.22 -0.39
C SER A 99 -3.90 -15.03 -1.33
N ILE A 100 -2.91 -14.20 -1.01
CA ILE A 100 -2.48 -13.05 -1.80
C ILE A 100 -1.17 -13.30 -2.55
N ASP A 101 -0.66 -14.54 -2.53
CA ASP A 101 0.50 -14.97 -3.32
C ASP A 101 0.37 -14.63 -4.82
N PRO A 102 -0.81 -14.81 -5.46
CA PRO A 102 -0.94 -14.53 -6.90
C PRO A 102 -0.62 -13.10 -7.31
N PHE A 103 -0.70 -12.11 -6.40
CA PHE A 103 -0.30 -10.74 -6.72
C PHE A 103 1.20 -10.60 -6.97
N PHE A 104 2.03 -11.45 -6.37
CA PHE A 104 3.48 -11.47 -6.61
C PHE A 104 3.89 -12.39 -7.76
N ASP A 105 3.03 -13.32 -8.15
CA ASP A 105 3.32 -14.29 -9.21
C ASP A 105 2.86 -13.82 -10.59
N TYR A 106 1.90 -12.89 -10.63
CA TYR A 106 1.38 -12.36 -11.89
C TYR A 106 2.44 -11.46 -12.57
N PRO A 107 2.75 -11.67 -13.86
CA PRO A 107 3.81 -10.92 -14.53
C PRO A 107 3.39 -9.49 -14.86
N GLY A 108 4.28 -8.52 -14.57
CA GLY A 108 4.13 -7.12 -14.97
C GLY A 108 5.11 -6.21 -14.22
N GLU A 109 5.40 -5.04 -14.80
CA GLU A 109 6.21 -4.00 -14.11
C GLU A 109 5.34 -3.16 -13.15
N PHE A 110 4.10 -2.91 -13.54
CA PHE A 110 3.08 -2.26 -12.73
C PHE A 110 1.73 -2.90 -13.01
N LEU A 111 1.03 -3.30 -11.95
CA LEU A 111 -0.27 -3.95 -12.01
C LEU A 111 -1.23 -3.15 -11.13
N ILE A 112 -2.51 -3.14 -11.47
CA ILE A 112 -3.55 -2.51 -10.64
C ILE A 112 -4.84 -3.26 -10.86
N ILE A 113 -5.60 -3.48 -9.79
CA ILE A 113 -6.87 -4.19 -9.93
C ILE A 113 -7.85 -3.41 -10.81
N LYS A 114 -8.63 -4.11 -11.63
CA LYS A 114 -9.65 -3.49 -12.48
C LYS A 114 -10.71 -2.77 -11.63
N ASP A 115 -11.04 -1.54 -11.99
CA ASP A 115 -12.18 -0.83 -11.41
C ASP A 115 -13.51 -1.43 -11.89
N TYR A 116 -14.16 -2.20 -11.01
CA TYR A 116 -15.46 -2.82 -11.28
C TYR A 116 -16.63 -1.84 -11.34
N LYS A 117 -16.49 -0.60 -10.85
CA LYS A 117 -17.54 0.43 -10.99
C LYS A 117 -17.57 1.02 -12.39
N LYS A 118 -16.45 0.96 -13.13
CA LYS A 118 -16.27 1.58 -14.45
C LYS A 118 -15.86 0.56 -15.51
N GLN A 119 -16.60 -0.54 -15.59
CA GLN A 119 -16.25 -1.69 -16.45
C GLN A 119 -16.05 -1.32 -17.92
N TRP A 120 -16.77 -0.30 -18.41
CA TRP A 120 -16.74 0.19 -19.79
C TRP A 120 -15.42 0.85 -20.23
N ARG A 121 -14.48 1.12 -19.32
CA ARG A 121 -13.18 1.73 -19.64
C ARG A 121 -12.03 1.08 -18.89
N ILE A 122 -10.82 1.21 -19.41
CA ILE A 122 -9.61 0.70 -18.76
C ILE A 122 -9.23 1.67 -17.63
N THR A 123 -9.70 1.38 -16.41
CA THR A 123 -9.29 2.09 -15.19
C THR A 123 -9.00 1.11 -14.08
N GLY A 124 -7.99 1.43 -13.27
CA GLY A 124 -7.62 0.69 -12.07
C GLY A 124 -8.25 1.28 -10.82
N ASN A 125 -8.47 0.44 -9.81
CA ASN A 125 -8.82 0.87 -8.46
C ASN A 125 -7.56 0.84 -7.58
N SER A 126 -7.16 2.00 -7.05
CA SER A 126 -5.94 2.18 -6.26
C SER A 126 -6.04 1.74 -4.80
N SER A 127 -7.02 0.87 -4.48
CA SER A 127 -7.04 0.14 -3.22
C SER A 127 -6.07 -1.04 -3.20
N VAL A 128 -5.71 -1.56 -4.39
CA VAL A 128 -4.74 -2.64 -4.57
C VAL A 128 -3.97 -2.42 -5.89
N TYR A 129 -2.66 -2.27 -5.81
CA TYR A 129 -1.77 -2.17 -6.98
C TYR A 129 -0.37 -2.64 -6.63
#